data_AF-A0A0S7CWT0-F1
#
_entry.id   AF-A0A0S7CWT0-F1
#
_cell.length_a   1.000
_cell.length_b   1.000
_cell.length_c   1.000
_cell.angle_alpha   90.00
_cell.angle_beta   90.00
_cell.angle_gamma   90.00
#
_symmetry.space_group_name_H-M   'P 1'
#
loop_
_entity.id
_entity.type
_entity.pdbx_description
1 polymer ?
#
loop_
_entity_poly.entity_id
_entity_poly.type
_entity_poly.pdbx_seq_one_letter_code
_entity_poly.pdbx_strand_id
1 'polypeptide(L)'
;MMELLKVDDWEVMYTGESMHLALDTVPRRDLVRLIERDSRLSVENIHPTMLLIPSMSYNQDHEALFRACMTAARPGLRTERHFIPLVLGYDNTSLFWAPETERFHPTFYIDVSDFLAVKLDALRAHASQIRGPLFHGSPEGLELQCRLRGREVSAEAAEALSPTGWCSDGDCLGPPAISCPAQTPGQGAGERRVRRVRQRPVHPAGIPRPPAAQVPGRKPGMAHGAGAQHRHSADPEQCPCR
;
A
#
# COMPACT_ATOMS: atom_id res chain seq x y z
N MET A 1 -11.39 22.10 6.31
CA MET A 1 -10.32 21.12 6.05
C MET A 1 -9.18 21.70 5.23
N MET A 2 -9.42 22.14 3.98
CA MET A 2 -8.33 22.66 3.13
C MET A 2 -7.58 23.84 3.77
N GLU A 3 -8.29 24.78 4.37
CA GLU A 3 -7.69 25.88 5.14
C GLU A 3 -6.89 25.40 6.35
N LEU A 4 -7.39 24.39 7.08
CA LEU A 4 -6.72 23.80 8.24
C LEU A 4 -5.38 23.17 7.86
N LEU A 5 -5.34 22.49 6.72
CA LEU A 5 -4.13 21.86 6.16
C LEU A 5 -3.27 22.83 5.35
N LYS A 6 -3.68 24.10 5.22
CA LYS A 6 -3.01 25.13 4.41
C LYS A 6 -2.81 24.70 2.96
N VAL A 7 -3.83 24.07 2.38
CA VAL A 7 -3.82 23.68 0.96
C VAL A 7 -4.05 24.93 0.12
N ASP A 8 -3.09 25.26 -0.76
CA ASP A 8 -3.15 26.44 -1.62
C ASP A 8 -4.28 26.36 -2.66
N ASP A 9 -4.53 25.16 -3.20
CA ASP A 9 -5.51 24.96 -4.26
C ASP A 9 -6.02 23.51 -4.35
N TRP A 10 -7.24 23.33 -4.88
CA TRP A 10 -7.86 22.02 -5.06
C TRP A 10 -8.84 22.00 -6.24
N GLU A 11 -9.07 20.81 -6.78
CA GLU A 11 -9.99 20.59 -7.89
C GLU A 11 -10.71 19.26 -7.70
N VAL A 12 -12.03 19.24 -7.94
CA VAL A 12 -12.83 18.01 -7.95
C VAL A 12 -13.18 17.69 -9.39
N MET A 13 -12.63 16.60 -9.92
CA MET A 13 -12.78 16.22 -11.33
C MET A 13 -14.15 15.62 -11.67
N TYR A 14 -14.76 14.92 -10.70
CA TYR A 14 -16.04 14.25 -10.86
C TYR A 14 -16.96 14.58 -9.67
N THR A 15 -18.15 15.09 -9.95
CA THR A 15 -19.14 15.51 -8.92
C THR A 15 -20.50 14.84 -9.08
N GLY A 16 -20.73 14.10 -10.16
CA GLY A 16 -22.00 13.43 -10.41
C GLY A 16 -22.20 12.23 -9.49
N GLU A 17 -23.44 12.04 -9.01
CA GLU A 17 -23.80 10.90 -8.14
C GLU A 17 -23.48 9.54 -8.79
N SER A 18 -23.58 9.45 -10.12
CA SER A 18 -23.23 8.25 -10.87
C SER A 18 -21.75 7.86 -10.79
N MET A 19 -20.87 8.78 -10.37
CA MET A 19 -19.44 8.54 -10.22
C MET A 19 -19.07 8.13 -8.79
N HIS A 20 -20.02 8.11 -7.86
CA HIS A 20 -19.76 7.68 -6.50
C HIS A 20 -19.41 6.18 -6.46
N LEU A 21 -18.21 5.86 -5.96
CA LEU A 21 -17.67 4.48 -5.86
C LEU A 21 -17.55 3.75 -7.21
N ALA A 22 -17.42 4.51 -8.30
CA ALA A 22 -17.45 4.00 -9.67
C ALA A 22 -16.33 4.58 -10.55
N LEU A 23 -15.23 5.04 -9.94
CA LEU A 23 -14.09 5.59 -10.67
C LEU A 23 -13.41 4.52 -11.54
N ASP A 24 -13.50 3.24 -11.16
CA ASP A 24 -13.06 2.09 -11.95
C ASP A 24 -13.80 1.93 -13.29
N THR A 25 -15.01 2.47 -13.40
CA THR A 25 -15.79 2.46 -14.64
C THR A 25 -15.32 3.50 -15.65
N VAL A 26 -14.55 4.50 -15.19
CA VAL A 26 -14.01 5.54 -16.07
C VAL A 26 -12.87 4.95 -16.90
N PRO A 27 -12.86 5.14 -18.23
CA PRO A 27 -11.75 4.69 -19.04
C PRO A 27 -10.43 5.28 -18.51
N ARG A 28 -9.46 4.42 -18.19
CA ARG A 28 -8.17 4.85 -17.63
C ARG A 28 -7.50 5.95 -18.45
N ARG A 29 -7.66 5.94 -19.78
CA ARG A 29 -7.17 7.00 -20.67
C ARG A 29 -7.68 8.38 -20.26
N ASP A 30 -8.94 8.48 -19.85
CA ASP A 30 -9.58 9.74 -19.55
C ASP A 30 -9.12 10.25 -18.17
N LEU A 31 -8.95 9.35 -17.19
CA LEU A 31 -8.27 9.66 -15.92
C LEU A 31 -6.83 10.16 -16.15
N VAL A 32 -6.06 9.46 -16.99
CA VAL A 32 -4.69 9.86 -17.33
C VAL A 32 -4.67 11.24 -17.95
N ARG A 33 -5.58 11.54 -18.87
CA ARG A 33 -5.66 12.87 -19.50
C ARG A 33 -5.91 13.97 -18.48
N LEU A 34 -6.82 13.76 -17.52
CA LEU A 34 -7.10 14.72 -16.47
C LEU A 34 -5.87 15.00 -15.60
N ILE A 35 -5.19 13.95 -15.13
CA ILE A 35 -3.99 14.08 -14.31
C ILE A 35 -2.85 14.71 -15.10
N GLU A 36 -2.66 14.30 -16.36
CA GLU A 36 -1.53 14.71 -17.18
C GLU A 36 -1.67 16.16 -17.64
N ARG A 37 -2.84 16.57 -18.17
CA ARG A 37 -2.97 17.87 -18.87
C ARG A 37 -4.33 18.57 -18.84
N ASP A 38 -5.43 17.82 -18.81
CA ASP A 38 -6.76 18.38 -19.10
C ASP A 38 -7.39 19.07 -17.86
N SER A 39 -6.96 18.73 -16.64
CA SER A 39 -7.41 19.40 -15.41
C SER A 39 -6.62 20.68 -15.12
N ARG A 40 -7.21 21.60 -14.36
CA ARG A 40 -6.58 22.87 -14.01
C ARG A 40 -5.30 22.67 -13.19
N LEU A 41 -5.30 21.69 -12.29
CA LEU A 41 -4.13 21.31 -11.46
C LEU A 41 -3.36 20.11 -12.02
N SER A 42 -3.42 19.88 -13.33
CA SER A 42 -2.69 18.80 -14.00
C SER A 42 -1.17 18.99 -13.96
N VAL A 43 -0.44 17.90 -14.21
CA VAL A 43 1.03 17.87 -14.21
C VAL A 43 1.62 18.91 -15.15
N GLU A 44 1.10 19.03 -16.39
CA GLU A 44 1.60 20.01 -17.36
C GLU A 44 1.20 21.47 -17.03
N ASN A 45 0.21 21.69 -16.15
CA ASN A 45 -0.21 23.02 -15.75
C ASN A 45 0.55 23.56 -14.55
N ILE A 46 0.94 22.69 -13.59
CA ILE A 46 1.58 23.13 -12.34
C ILE A 46 3.04 22.66 -12.17
N HIS A 47 3.53 21.78 -13.05
CA HIS A 47 4.89 21.24 -13.03
C HIS A 47 5.36 20.80 -11.64
N PRO A 48 4.68 19.82 -11.01
CA PRO A 48 4.95 19.46 -9.63
C PRO A 48 6.35 18.87 -9.46
N THR A 49 7.01 19.20 -8.36
CA THR A 49 8.29 18.59 -7.96
C THR A 49 8.10 17.25 -7.24
N MET A 50 6.89 16.98 -6.75
CA MET A 50 6.51 15.75 -6.09
C MET A 50 5.04 15.43 -6.38
N LEU A 51 4.73 14.15 -6.57
CA LEU A 51 3.37 13.65 -6.69
C LEU A 51 3.12 12.55 -5.64
N LEU A 52 2.13 12.79 -4.76
CA LEU A 52 1.65 11.80 -3.80
C LEU A 52 0.37 11.15 -4.33
N ILE A 53 0.34 9.81 -4.37
CA ILE A 53 -0.77 9.05 -4.95
C ILE A 53 -1.25 7.97 -3.99
N PRO A 54 -2.52 7.54 -4.05
CA PRO A 54 -2.97 6.40 -3.25
C PRO A 54 -2.13 5.17 -3.61
N SER A 55 -1.65 4.43 -2.61
CA SER A 55 -1.07 3.12 -2.88
C SER A 55 -2.10 2.12 -3.41
N MET A 56 -1.61 1.09 -4.11
CA MET A 56 -2.44 -0.03 -4.56
C MET A 56 -3.25 -0.59 -3.38
N SER A 57 -4.52 -0.82 -3.60
CA SER A 57 -5.50 -1.11 -2.55
C SER A 57 -6.56 -2.06 -3.08
N TYR A 58 -7.25 -2.75 -2.17
CA TYR A 58 -8.42 -3.57 -2.48
C TYR A 58 -9.61 -2.75 -3.04
N ASN A 59 -9.63 -1.43 -2.80
CA ASN A 59 -10.67 -0.55 -3.29
C ASN A 59 -10.46 -0.26 -4.78
N GLN A 60 -11.48 -0.57 -5.59
CA GLN A 60 -11.42 -0.45 -7.05
C GLN A 60 -11.12 0.97 -7.55
N ASP A 61 -11.59 1.99 -6.84
CA ASP A 61 -11.34 3.39 -7.21
C ASP A 61 -9.90 3.79 -6.93
N HIS A 62 -9.33 3.31 -5.81
CA HIS A 62 -7.92 3.51 -5.50
C HIS A 62 -7.03 2.80 -6.51
N GLU A 63 -7.37 1.58 -6.92
CA GLU A 63 -6.65 0.86 -7.99
C GLU A 63 -6.71 1.63 -9.32
N ALA A 64 -7.91 2.05 -9.74
CA ALA A 64 -8.12 2.80 -10.98
C ALA A 64 -7.28 4.09 -11.00
N LEU A 65 -7.31 4.84 -9.89
CA LEU A 65 -6.56 6.08 -9.74
C LEU A 65 -5.04 5.83 -9.67
N PHE A 66 -4.58 4.82 -8.92
CA PHE A 66 -3.16 4.47 -8.85
C PHE A 66 -2.62 4.14 -10.24
N ARG A 67 -3.29 3.28 -11.01
CA ARG A 67 -2.84 2.89 -12.37
C ARG A 67 -2.85 4.09 -13.33
N ALA A 68 -3.83 4.98 -13.22
CA ALA A 68 -3.87 6.22 -14.00
C ALA A 68 -2.70 7.16 -13.63
N CYS A 69 -2.47 7.39 -12.34
CA CYS A 69 -1.36 8.22 -11.86
C CYS A 69 0.00 7.67 -12.28
N MET A 70 0.21 6.35 -12.18
CA MET A 70 1.45 5.71 -12.64
C MET A 70 1.68 5.92 -14.13
N THR A 71 0.62 5.83 -14.93
CA THR A 71 0.71 6.11 -16.37
C THR A 71 1.01 7.59 -16.60
N ALA A 72 0.29 8.52 -15.95
CA ALA A 72 0.50 9.95 -16.11
C ALA A 72 1.90 10.38 -15.64
N ALA A 73 2.41 9.86 -14.53
CA ALA A 73 3.69 10.25 -13.95
C ALA A 73 4.91 9.54 -14.57
N ARG A 74 4.69 8.64 -15.54
CA ARG A 74 5.77 7.87 -16.19
C ARG A 74 6.88 8.79 -16.71
N PRO A 75 8.17 8.42 -16.56
CA PRO A 75 9.26 9.19 -17.12
C PRO A 75 9.10 9.27 -18.64
N GLY A 76 9.18 10.49 -19.18
CA GLY A 76 9.28 10.76 -20.60
C GLY A 76 10.56 11.51 -20.92
N LEU A 77 10.79 11.80 -22.19
CA LEU A 77 11.85 12.72 -22.59
C LEU A 77 11.55 14.11 -22.02
N ARG A 78 12.52 14.71 -21.32
CA ARG A 78 12.38 16.03 -20.70
C ARG A 78 12.11 17.16 -21.71
N THR A 79 12.38 16.91 -22.98
CA THR A 79 12.08 17.83 -24.09
C THR A 79 10.61 17.80 -24.53
N GLU A 80 9.87 16.76 -24.15
CA GLU A 80 8.50 16.53 -24.62
C GLU A 80 7.45 16.77 -23.54
N ARG A 81 7.81 16.59 -22.27
CA ARG A 81 6.90 16.72 -21.13
C ARG A 81 7.62 16.99 -19.82
N HIS A 82 6.88 17.50 -18.83
CA HIS A 82 7.42 17.68 -17.48
C HIS A 82 7.80 16.35 -16.84
N PHE A 83 9.01 16.30 -16.26
CA PHE A 83 9.47 15.15 -15.48
C PHE A 83 9.23 15.43 -14.00
N ILE A 84 8.42 14.59 -13.36
CA ILE A 84 8.16 14.65 -11.91
C ILE A 84 9.31 13.95 -11.18
N PRO A 85 10.14 14.67 -10.40
CA PRO A 85 11.30 14.10 -9.73
C PRO A 85 10.98 12.98 -8.73
N LEU A 86 9.87 13.12 -8.02
CA LEU A 86 9.50 12.24 -6.91
C LEU A 86 8.04 11.82 -7.00
N VAL A 87 7.78 10.52 -7.09
CA VAL A 87 6.43 9.96 -7.06
C VAL A 87 6.34 8.92 -5.94
N LEU A 88 5.45 9.15 -4.98
CA LEU A 88 5.31 8.32 -3.79
C LEU A 88 3.86 7.87 -3.61
N GLY A 89 3.67 6.61 -3.24
CA GLY A 89 2.41 6.08 -2.77
C GLY A 89 2.28 6.29 -1.26
N TYR A 90 1.16 6.83 -0.78
CA TYR A 90 0.90 7.01 0.64
C TYR A 90 0.16 5.81 1.27
N ASP A 91 0.52 5.49 2.52
CA ASP A 91 -0.19 4.50 3.33
C ASP A 91 -1.62 4.96 3.63
N ASN A 92 -2.53 4.02 3.86
CA ASN A 92 -3.87 4.31 4.35
C ASN A 92 -4.34 3.24 5.34
N THR A 93 -5.39 3.55 6.09
CA THR A 93 -5.92 2.68 7.17
C THR A 93 -6.62 1.42 6.68
N SER A 94 -6.55 1.06 5.40
CA SER A 94 -7.29 -0.07 4.80
C SER A 94 -6.46 -0.95 3.86
N LEU A 95 -5.14 -0.68 3.74
CA LEU A 95 -4.25 -1.44 2.84
C LEU A 95 -4.03 -2.90 3.26
N PHE A 96 -4.45 -3.30 4.45
CA PHE A 96 -4.34 -4.69 4.93
C PHE A 96 -5.22 -5.70 4.18
N TRP A 97 -6.20 -5.24 3.39
CA TRP A 97 -7.02 -6.10 2.52
C TRP A 97 -6.45 -6.27 1.10
N ALA A 98 -5.36 -5.58 0.75
CA ALA A 98 -4.70 -5.79 -0.53
C ALA A 98 -4.13 -7.23 -0.61
N PRO A 99 -4.15 -7.86 -1.81
CA PRO A 99 -3.44 -9.12 -2.02
C PRO A 99 -1.97 -9.02 -1.63
N GLU A 100 -1.37 -10.15 -1.23
CA GLU A 100 0.03 -10.16 -0.76
C GLU A 100 1.02 -9.56 -1.79
N THR A 101 0.77 -9.81 -3.07
CA THR A 101 1.57 -9.28 -4.19
C THR A 101 1.49 -7.75 -4.35
N GLU A 102 0.48 -7.13 -3.75
CA GLU A 102 0.20 -5.69 -3.83
C GLU A 102 0.27 -5.02 -2.46
N ARG A 103 0.73 -5.76 -1.44
CA ARG A 103 0.84 -5.26 -0.07
C ARG A 103 1.73 -4.03 -0.05
N PHE A 104 1.31 -3.03 0.72
CA PHE A 104 2.10 -1.83 0.94
C PHE A 104 3.36 -2.13 1.76
N HIS A 105 4.51 -1.77 1.22
CA HIS A 105 5.81 -1.92 1.86
C HIS A 105 6.38 -0.54 2.18
N PRO A 106 6.29 -0.08 3.44
CA PRO A 106 6.77 1.24 3.82
C PRO A 106 8.29 1.28 3.69
N THR A 107 8.80 2.27 2.96
CA THR A 107 10.26 2.44 2.73
C THR A 107 10.72 3.88 2.93
N PHE A 108 9.78 4.81 3.01
CA PHE A 108 10.02 6.22 3.31
C PHE A 108 9.09 6.66 4.43
N TYR A 109 9.59 7.45 5.37
CA TYR A 109 8.84 7.89 6.55
C TYR A 109 8.99 9.38 6.74
N ILE A 110 7.89 10.04 7.08
CA ILE A 110 7.84 11.45 7.44
C ILE A 110 7.41 11.52 8.90
N ASP A 111 8.25 12.12 9.75
CA ASP A 111 7.88 12.44 11.12
C ASP A 111 6.75 13.49 11.12
N VAL A 112 5.61 13.11 11.67
CA VAL A 112 4.43 13.97 11.80
C VAL A 112 4.06 14.20 13.26
N SER A 113 5.00 14.02 14.19
CA SER A 113 4.77 14.13 15.64
C SER A 113 4.13 15.47 16.01
N ASP A 114 4.64 16.58 15.46
CA ASP A 114 4.10 17.92 15.69
C ASP A 114 2.81 18.22 14.91
N PHE A 115 2.45 17.35 13.95
CA PHE A 115 1.33 17.54 13.03
C PHE A 115 0.18 16.53 13.22
N LEU A 116 0.34 15.57 14.14
CA LEU A 116 -0.65 14.52 14.36
C LEU A 116 -2.01 15.11 14.77
N ALA A 117 -2.03 16.13 15.64
CA ALA A 117 -3.28 16.77 16.07
C ALA A 117 -4.05 17.39 14.90
N VAL A 118 -3.38 18.18 14.06
CA VAL A 118 -4.02 18.84 12.90
C VAL A 118 -4.50 17.82 11.86
N LYS A 119 -3.77 16.70 11.69
CA LYS A 119 -4.20 15.59 10.85
C LYS A 119 -5.49 14.94 11.35
N LEU A 120 -5.60 14.68 12.66
CA LEU A 120 -6.81 14.12 13.25
C LEU A 120 -8.00 15.08 13.14
N ASP A 121 -7.77 16.38 13.32
CA ASP A 121 -8.82 17.40 13.16
C ASP A 121 -9.28 17.52 11.70
N ALA A 122 -8.35 17.39 10.74
CA ALA A 122 -8.70 17.33 9.32
C ALA A 122 -9.56 16.10 9.00
N LEU A 123 -9.25 14.92 9.55
CA LEU A 123 -10.09 13.73 9.39
C LEU A 123 -11.49 13.97 9.97
N ARG A 124 -11.58 14.52 11.19
CA ARG A 124 -12.86 14.82 11.87
C ARG A 124 -13.76 15.78 11.09
N ALA A 125 -13.20 16.61 10.21
CA ALA A 125 -13.99 17.49 9.34
C ALA A 125 -14.90 16.71 8.37
N HIS A 126 -14.59 15.44 8.06
CA HIS A 126 -15.46 14.54 7.31
C HIS A 126 -16.52 13.89 8.20
N ALA A 127 -17.30 14.69 8.93
CA ALA A 127 -18.19 14.23 10.00
C ALA A 127 -19.15 13.10 9.58
N SER A 128 -19.64 13.09 8.34
CA SER A 128 -20.52 12.03 7.81
C SER A 128 -19.82 10.68 7.59
N GLN A 129 -18.49 10.67 7.51
CA GLN A 129 -17.66 9.48 7.31
C GLN A 129 -17.08 8.93 8.61
N ILE A 130 -17.11 9.70 9.70
CA ILE A 130 -16.58 9.27 10.99
C ILE A 130 -17.44 8.16 11.58
N ARG A 131 -16.77 7.07 11.96
CA ARG A 131 -17.36 5.91 12.63
C ARG A 131 -16.73 5.74 14.00
N GLY A 132 -17.29 4.84 14.81
CA GLY A 132 -16.78 4.55 16.15
C GLY A 132 -15.32 4.07 16.16
N PRO A 133 -14.65 4.10 17.33
CA PRO A 133 -13.19 3.96 17.48
C PRO A 133 -12.61 2.61 17.05
N LEU A 134 -13.45 1.56 16.94
CA LEU A 134 -13.03 0.25 16.43
C LEU A 134 -12.92 0.21 14.91
N PHE A 135 -13.50 1.18 14.20
CA PHE A 135 -13.39 1.25 12.75
C PHE A 135 -11.98 1.68 12.34
N HIS A 136 -11.40 1.00 11.36
CA HIS A 136 -10.01 1.25 10.94
C HIS A 136 -9.77 2.70 10.48
N GLY A 137 -10.75 3.32 9.83
CA GLY A 137 -10.71 4.72 9.39
C GLY A 137 -11.20 5.74 10.43
N SER A 138 -11.35 5.35 11.70
CA SER A 138 -11.65 6.28 12.79
C SER A 138 -10.43 7.16 13.12
N PRO A 139 -10.61 8.32 13.78
CA PRO A 139 -9.49 9.11 14.30
C PRO A 139 -8.54 8.29 15.18
N GLU A 140 -9.07 7.40 16.02
CA GLU A 140 -8.29 6.53 16.89
C GLU A 140 -7.49 5.49 16.08
N GLY A 141 -8.09 4.92 15.04
CA GLY A 141 -7.42 4.01 14.11
C GLY A 141 -6.27 4.69 13.35
N LEU A 142 -6.51 5.91 12.85
CA LEU A 142 -5.49 6.71 12.17
C LEU A 142 -4.35 7.10 13.12
N GLU A 143 -4.66 7.52 14.34
CA GLU A 143 -3.67 7.82 15.37
C GLU A 143 -2.78 6.61 15.66
N LEU A 144 -3.39 5.44 15.86
CA LEU A 144 -2.66 4.20 16.12
C LEU A 144 -1.73 3.85 14.96
N GLN A 145 -2.20 3.96 13.71
CA GLN A 145 -1.37 3.71 12.54
C GLN A 145 -0.17 4.66 12.50
N CYS A 146 -0.38 5.97 12.70
CA CYS A 146 0.70 6.95 12.68
C CYS A 146 1.73 6.68 13.79
N ARG A 147 1.28 6.33 15.00
CA ARG A 147 2.18 5.98 16.12
C ARG A 147 2.96 4.71 15.83
N LEU A 148 2.32 3.68 15.26
CA LEU A 148 3.00 2.44 14.86
C LEU A 148 4.12 2.72 13.86
N ARG A 149 3.84 3.50 12.80
CA ARG A 149 4.85 3.94 11.84
C ARG A 149 5.94 4.77 12.52
N GLY A 150 5.60 5.61 13.48
CA GLY A 150 6.58 6.34 14.29
C GLY A 150 7.54 5.40 15.02
N ARG A 151 7.03 4.32 15.61
CA ARG A 151 7.88 3.32 16.30
C ARG A 151 8.81 2.55 15.36
N GLU A 152 8.46 2.40 14.09
CA GLU A 152 9.36 1.80 13.08
C GLU A 152 10.62 2.67 12.84
N VAL A 153 10.56 3.98 13.10
CA VAL A 153 11.64 4.94 12.87
C VAL A 153 12.07 5.75 14.09
N SER A 154 11.67 5.33 15.29
CA SER A 154 11.98 6.02 16.57
C SER A 154 11.44 7.46 16.68
N ALA A 155 10.28 7.73 16.11
CA ALA A 155 9.51 8.98 16.27
C ALA A 155 8.22 8.73 17.11
N GLU A 156 7.54 9.81 17.54
CA GLU A 156 6.26 9.70 18.24
C GLU A 156 5.11 9.35 17.29
N ALA A 157 5.11 9.92 16.09
CA ALA A 157 4.21 9.57 15.01
C ALA A 157 4.87 9.79 13.64
N ALA A 158 4.60 8.90 12.68
CA ALA A 158 5.08 9.05 11.32
C ALA A 158 4.00 8.68 10.30
N GLU A 159 4.11 9.24 9.09
CA GLU A 159 3.44 8.73 7.90
C GLU A 159 4.42 7.92 7.07
N ALA A 160 3.94 6.79 6.55
CA ALA A 160 4.73 5.93 5.70
C ALA A 160 4.35 6.12 4.23
N LEU A 161 5.37 6.08 3.37
CA LEU A 161 5.26 6.17 1.93
C LEU A 161 6.12 5.08 1.27
N SER A 162 5.81 4.78 0.01
CA SER A 162 6.59 3.89 -0.83
C SER A 162 6.88 4.53 -2.19
N PRO A 163 8.13 4.56 -2.67
CA PRO A 163 8.44 4.89 -4.05
C PRO A 163 7.70 3.98 -5.01
N THR A 164 7.18 4.55 -6.09
CA THR A 164 6.33 3.80 -7.04
C THR A 164 7.05 3.35 -8.30
N GLY A 165 8.32 3.74 -8.52
CA GLY A 165 9.16 3.08 -9.52
C GLY A 165 10.27 3.91 -10.18
N TRP A 166 10.32 5.22 -9.97
CA TRP A 166 11.43 6.04 -10.49
C TRP A 166 11.75 7.19 -9.56
N CYS A 167 13.05 7.44 -9.46
CA CYS A 167 13.67 8.50 -8.69
C CYS A 167 14.87 8.94 -9.53
N SER A 168 15.01 10.23 -9.85
CA SER A 168 16.19 10.69 -10.59
C SER A 168 17.42 10.62 -9.70
N ASP A 169 18.44 9.88 -10.15
CA ASP A 169 19.73 9.58 -9.48
C ASP A 169 20.64 10.79 -9.18
N GLY A 170 20.09 12.00 -8.99
CA GLY A 170 20.91 13.22 -8.79
C GLY A 170 20.35 14.24 -7.81
N ASP A 171 19.03 14.36 -7.66
CA ASP A 171 18.40 15.45 -6.87
C ASP A 171 17.54 14.95 -5.72
N CYS A 172 17.32 13.64 -5.63
CA CYS A 172 16.50 13.04 -4.59
C CYS A 172 17.41 12.45 -3.53
N LEU A 173 17.39 13.10 -2.37
CA LEU A 173 17.70 12.54 -1.06
C LEU A 173 17.69 11.00 -1.11
N GLY A 174 18.87 10.37 -1.02
CA GLY A 174 18.94 9.11 -0.28
C GLY A 174 18.18 9.31 1.03
N PRO A 175 17.52 8.27 1.58
CA PRO A 175 16.62 8.43 2.74
C PRO A 175 17.30 9.40 3.69
N PRO A 176 16.68 10.54 4.10
CA PRO A 176 17.34 11.45 5.01
C PRO A 176 17.81 10.55 6.13
N ALA A 177 19.13 10.45 6.31
CA ALA A 177 19.67 9.78 7.46
C ALA A 177 18.93 10.45 8.60
N ILE A 178 18.04 9.70 9.27
CA ILE A 178 17.32 10.19 10.44
C ILE A 178 18.45 10.63 11.35
N SER A 179 18.74 11.93 11.37
CA SER A 179 19.70 12.49 12.28
C SER A 179 18.97 12.46 13.60
N CYS A 180 19.07 11.31 14.26
CA CYS A 180 18.77 11.18 15.67
C CYS A 180 19.50 12.36 16.32
N PRO A 181 18.79 13.32 16.96
CA PRO A 181 19.44 14.47 17.55
C PRO A 181 20.52 13.95 18.48
N ALA A 182 21.76 14.39 18.25
CA ALA A 182 22.93 13.92 18.94
C ALA A 182 22.65 13.87 20.44
N GLN A 183 22.68 12.66 21.01
CA GLN A 183 22.82 12.51 22.45
C GLN A 183 24.05 13.33 22.84
N THR A 184 23.85 14.28 23.75
CA THR A 184 24.89 15.13 24.32
C THR A 184 26.11 14.27 24.64
N PRO A 185 27.34 14.63 24.21
CA PRO A 185 28.49 13.75 24.34
C PRO A 185 28.87 13.59 25.80
N GLY A 186 28.34 12.54 26.42
CA GLY A 186 28.84 11.95 27.66
C GLY A 186 30.09 11.15 27.35
N GLN A 187 31.17 11.55 28.02
CA GLN A 187 32.53 11.02 27.98
C GLN A 187 32.62 9.48 27.86
N GLY A 188 33.44 8.99 26.92
CA GLY A 188 33.82 7.58 26.85
C GLY A 188 34.16 7.10 25.44
N ALA A 189 35.28 7.57 24.87
CA ALA A 189 35.82 7.03 23.63
C ALA A 189 36.33 5.59 23.84
N GLY A 190 35.54 4.61 23.41
CA GLY A 190 35.97 3.24 23.19
C GLY A 190 35.67 2.85 21.75
N GLU A 191 36.71 2.63 20.95
CA GLU A 191 36.61 2.20 19.55
C GLU A 191 35.80 0.91 19.43
N ARG A 192 34.52 1.01 19.03
CA ARG A 192 33.73 -0.15 18.62
C ARG A 192 33.84 -0.31 17.11
N ARG A 193 34.77 -1.17 16.70
CA ARG A 193 34.91 -1.71 15.34
C ARG A 193 33.57 -2.34 14.91
N VAL A 194 32.88 -1.74 13.94
CA VAL A 194 31.66 -2.31 13.33
C VAL A 194 32.06 -3.62 12.63
N ARG A 195 31.77 -4.76 13.27
CA ARG A 195 31.85 -6.07 12.59
C ARG A 195 30.65 -6.20 11.67
N ARG A 196 30.89 -6.20 10.36
CA ARG A 196 29.92 -6.60 9.35
C ARG A 196 29.52 -8.05 9.62
N VAL A 197 28.35 -8.28 10.20
CA VAL A 197 27.79 -9.64 10.35
C VAL A 197 27.40 -10.10 8.96
N ARG A 198 28.20 -11.00 8.36
CA ARG A 198 27.76 -11.75 7.19
C ARG A 198 26.61 -12.64 7.64
N GLN A 199 25.39 -12.35 7.20
CA GLN A 199 24.28 -13.29 7.34
C GLN A 199 24.67 -14.58 6.60
N ARG A 200 24.72 -15.70 7.31
CA ARG A 200 24.81 -17.01 6.68
C ARG A 200 23.45 -17.31 6.03
N PRO A 201 23.40 -17.90 4.83
CA PRO A 201 22.15 -18.38 4.28
C PRO A 201 21.55 -19.41 5.23
N VAL A 202 20.32 -19.18 5.66
CA VAL A 202 19.52 -20.18 6.37
C VAL A 202 18.93 -21.09 5.30
N HIS A 203 19.46 -22.30 5.16
CA HIS A 203 18.77 -23.35 4.42
C HIS A 203 17.46 -23.67 5.14
N PRO A 204 16.34 -23.92 4.42
CA PRO A 204 15.10 -24.30 5.06
C PRO A 204 15.30 -25.64 5.78
N ALA A 205 15.26 -25.59 7.12
CA ALA A 205 15.17 -26.80 7.92
C ALA A 205 13.84 -27.49 7.56
N GLY A 206 13.95 -28.72 7.05
CA GLY A 206 12.79 -29.51 6.62
C GLY A 206 11.76 -29.64 7.75
N ILE A 207 10.50 -29.37 7.42
CA ILE A 207 9.37 -29.65 8.30
C ILE A 207 9.36 -31.16 8.58
N PRO A 208 9.37 -31.63 9.84
CA PRO A 208 9.26 -33.04 10.14
C PRO A 208 7.91 -33.57 9.65
N ARG A 209 7.92 -34.64 8.84
CA ARG A 209 6.68 -35.33 8.47
C ARG A 209 6.04 -35.91 9.74
N PRO A 210 4.72 -35.77 9.93
CA PRO A 210 4.03 -36.47 11.01
C PRO A 210 4.16 -38.00 10.83
N PRO A 211 4.23 -38.77 11.93
CA PRO A 211 4.32 -40.22 11.84
C PRO A 211 3.08 -40.79 11.16
N ALA A 212 3.29 -41.79 10.29
CA ALA A 212 2.21 -42.48 9.59
C ALA A 212 1.23 -43.10 10.61
N ALA A 213 -0.05 -42.73 10.52
CA ALA A 213 -1.10 -43.38 11.29
C ALA A 213 -1.15 -44.86 10.90
N GLN A 214 -0.97 -45.75 11.89
CA GLN A 214 -1.16 -47.18 11.71
C GLN A 214 -2.64 -47.45 11.47
N VAL A 215 -2.99 -47.86 10.26
CA VAL A 215 -4.31 -48.40 9.94
C VAL A 215 -4.44 -49.77 10.61
N PRO A 216 -5.40 -50.01 11.50
CA PRO A 216 -5.63 -51.34 12.07
C PRO A 216 -6.06 -52.30 10.97
N GLY A 217 -5.34 -53.41 10.82
CA GLY A 217 -5.56 -54.41 9.78
C GLY A 217 -6.97 -55.00 9.81
N ARG A 218 -7.66 -54.94 8.66
CA ARG A 218 -8.85 -55.77 8.40
C ARG A 218 -8.40 -57.22 8.22
N LYS A 219 -8.99 -58.12 9.04
CA LYS A 219 -8.86 -59.58 8.89
C LYS A 219 -9.50 -60.05 7.56
N PRO A 220 -9.01 -61.16 6.97
CA PRO A 220 -9.50 -61.67 5.70
C PRO A 220 -10.72 -62.59 5.86
N GLY A 221 -11.60 -62.57 4.87
CA GLY A 221 -12.57 -63.64 4.61
C GLY A 221 -14.02 -63.19 4.57
N MET A 222 -14.59 -63.08 3.37
CA MET A 222 -15.68 -63.93 2.88
C MET A 222 -16.06 -63.46 1.47
N ALA A 223 -15.98 -64.40 0.54
CA ALA A 223 -16.28 -64.24 -0.88
C ALA A 223 -17.79 -64.16 -1.13
N HIS A 224 -18.18 -63.37 -2.13
CA HIS A 224 -19.27 -63.54 -3.11
C HIS A 224 -19.27 -62.21 -3.91
N GLY A 225 -19.24 -62.11 -5.23
CA GLY A 225 -19.45 -63.03 -6.33
C GLY A 225 -19.98 -62.17 -7.49
N ALA A 226 -19.31 -62.22 -8.64
CA ALA A 226 -19.78 -61.85 -9.98
C ALA A 226 -20.25 -60.40 -10.28
N GLY A 227 -19.39 -59.67 -11.01
CA GLY A 227 -19.63 -59.28 -12.41
C GLY A 227 -20.77 -58.32 -12.75
N ALA A 228 -20.43 -57.13 -13.25
CA ALA A 228 -20.81 -56.67 -14.60
C ALA A 228 -20.15 -55.32 -14.89
N GLN A 229 -19.47 -55.25 -16.03
CA GLN A 229 -18.96 -54.03 -16.63
C GLN A 229 -20.13 -53.26 -17.27
N HIS A 230 -20.20 -51.95 -17.11
CA HIS A 230 -20.70 -51.08 -18.18
C HIS A 230 -19.97 -49.74 -18.18
N ARG A 231 -19.50 -49.40 -19.39
CA ARG A 231 -18.83 -48.17 -19.80
C ARG A 231 -19.84 -47.06 -20.08
N HIS A 232 -19.29 -45.86 -20.29
CA HIS A 232 -19.81 -44.70 -21.04
C HIS A 232 -20.74 -43.76 -20.28
N SER A 233 -20.74 -42.44 -20.43
CA SER A 233 -19.83 -41.41 -20.98
C SER A 233 -20.63 -40.10 -21.01
N ALA A 234 -20.00 -38.94 -20.73
CA ALA A 234 -20.48 -37.56 -20.98
C ALA A 234 -21.79 -37.16 -20.25
N ASP A 235 -22.09 -35.91 -19.87
CA ASP A 235 -21.57 -34.58 -20.18
C ASP A 235 -21.94 -33.63 -19.00
N PRO A 236 -21.40 -32.39 -18.93
CA PRO A 236 -21.47 -31.49 -17.78
C PRO A 236 -22.68 -30.56 -17.87
N GLU A 237 -23.37 -30.28 -16.75
CA GLU A 237 -24.15 -29.04 -16.63
C GLU A 237 -24.44 -28.70 -15.16
N GLN A 238 -24.21 -27.42 -14.83
CA GLN A 238 -24.93 -26.61 -13.84
C GLN A 238 -24.67 -26.88 -12.35
N CYS A 239 -23.81 -26.04 -11.77
CA CYS A 239 -23.83 -25.73 -10.33
C CYS A 239 -24.28 -24.26 -10.15
N PRO A 240 -25.47 -23.99 -9.57
CA PRO A 240 -25.88 -22.65 -9.19
C PRO A 240 -25.99 -22.51 -7.66
N CYS A 241 -25.06 -21.81 -7.02
CA CYS A 241 -25.19 -21.29 -5.65
C CYS A 241 -24.36 -19.99 -5.58
N ARG A 242 -24.97 -18.81 -5.68
CA ARG A 242 -25.44 -17.97 -4.54
C ARG A 242 -24.35 -17.60 -3.55
#